data_AF-A0A165L0R6-F1
#
_entry.id   AF-A0A165L0R6-F1
#
_cell.length_a   1.000
_cell.length_b   1.000
_cell.length_c   1.000
_cell.angle_alpha   90.00
_cell.angle_beta   90.00
_cell.angle_gamma   90.00
#
_symmetry.space_group_name_H-M   'P 1'
#
loop_
_entity.id
_entity.type
_entity.pdbx_description
1 polymer ?
#
loop_
_entity_poly.entity_id
_entity_poly.type
_entity_poly.pdbx_seq_one_letter_code
_entity_poly.pdbx_strand_id
1 'polypeptide(L)'
;MGQYWVLLNLSKRQSWFMGKLQEQIFGMELSRFFGRRFKLLPTSSFPDKLSSEIHSQGQSTLVRRLPSELIVAIFESCDGCRTAACLALTCKLFWDLGRLTVERQLNDATDWTGDRLACIGDYAAKTVDELPKGILDDSERAFIEGYMRQNEKRGVFGALIDLCSLEVLNPVFDLPWIRHKDIYYEVPDDLRTSMYTWLVLVEEVVAPRMSPEGMVLRNLTTRQYVRGNAFIAKCQGAERPLSLWREWWDLQDLIILGICYSWHPTMLRSECETSLIDGLW
;
A
#
# COMPACT_ATOMS: atom_id res chain seq x y z
N MET A 1 5.19 -22.65 -16.35
CA MET A 1 5.76 -21.63 -15.44
C MET A 1 4.87 -20.41 -15.50
N GLY A 2 4.45 -19.86 -14.36
CA GLY A 2 3.54 -18.70 -14.33
C GLY A 2 4.30 -17.39 -14.28
N GLN A 3 3.72 -16.32 -14.86
CA GLN A 3 4.21 -14.94 -14.74
C GLN A 3 3.96 -14.42 -13.32
N TYR A 4 4.98 -13.79 -12.72
CA TYR A 4 4.85 -13.12 -11.43
C TYR A 4 4.44 -11.66 -11.62
N TRP A 5 3.66 -11.13 -10.69
CA TRP A 5 3.11 -9.79 -10.74
C TRP A 5 3.45 -9.01 -9.47
N VAL A 6 3.65 -7.71 -9.64
CA VAL A 6 3.86 -6.75 -8.57
C VAL A 6 2.93 -5.56 -8.78
N LEU A 7 2.36 -5.07 -7.69
CA LEU A 7 1.66 -3.80 -7.65
C LEU A 7 2.61 -2.74 -7.08
N LEU A 8 2.85 -1.68 -7.84
CA LEU A 8 3.77 -0.60 -7.50
C LEU A 8 2.99 0.68 -7.20
N ASN A 9 3.37 1.37 -6.14
CA ASN A 9 3.07 2.77 -5.89
C ASN A 9 4.32 3.60 -6.19
N LEU A 10 4.38 4.18 -7.38
CA LEU A 10 5.54 4.95 -7.84
C LEU A 10 5.67 6.27 -7.08
N SER A 11 4.55 6.89 -6.69
CA SER A 11 4.57 8.15 -5.91
C SER A 11 5.27 7.99 -4.57
N LYS A 12 5.09 6.84 -3.91
CA LYS A 12 5.67 6.56 -2.58
C LYS A 12 6.86 5.59 -2.64
N ARG A 13 7.22 5.14 -3.85
CA ARG A 13 8.25 4.13 -4.12
C ARG A 13 8.00 2.82 -3.38
N GLN A 14 6.74 2.40 -3.32
CA GLN A 14 6.36 1.19 -2.61
C GLN A 14 5.97 0.05 -3.55
N SER A 15 6.21 -1.21 -3.14
CA SER A 15 5.87 -2.38 -3.95
C SER A 15 5.21 -3.50 -3.14
N TRP A 16 4.20 -4.13 -3.74
CA TRP A 16 3.51 -5.29 -3.22
C TRP A 16 3.65 -6.46 -4.17
N PHE A 17 4.37 -7.50 -3.76
CA PHE A 17 4.50 -8.72 -4.55
C PHE A 17 3.19 -9.51 -4.50
N MET A 18 2.54 -9.63 -5.66
CA MET A 18 1.27 -10.33 -5.75
C MET A 18 1.47 -11.83 -5.88
N GLY A 19 2.58 -12.30 -6.46
CA GLY A 19 2.73 -13.70 -6.84
C GLY A 19 2.22 -13.93 -8.27
N LYS A 20 1.67 -15.12 -8.56
CA LYS A 20 1.09 -15.41 -9.88
C LYS A 20 -0.34 -14.91 -9.97
N LEU A 21 -0.67 -14.18 -11.04
CA LEU A 21 -1.98 -13.55 -11.22
C LEU A 21 -3.14 -14.53 -11.06
N GLN A 22 -3.07 -15.70 -11.69
CA GLN A 22 -4.14 -16.72 -11.64
C GLN A 22 -4.44 -17.24 -10.22
N GLU A 23 -3.48 -17.15 -9.31
CA GLU A 23 -3.62 -17.60 -7.92
C GLU A 23 -4.21 -16.50 -7.03
N GLN A 24 -4.19 -15.24 -7.48
CA GLN A 24 -4.33 -14.06 -6.63
C GLN A 24 -5.35 -13.04 -7.15
N ILE A 25 -5.79 -13.18 -8.40
CA ILE A 25 -6.76 -12.28 -9.04
C ILE A 25 -8.07 -12.18 -8.25
N PHE A 26 -8.50 -13.27 -7.61
CA PHE A 26 -9.70 -13.34 -6.77
C PHE A 26 -9.44 -13.06 -5.29
N GLY A 27 -8.17 -13.06 -4.86
CA GLY A 27 -7.78 -12.87 -3.46
C GLY A 27 -7.27 -11.46 -3.16
N MET A 28 -6.99 -10.66 -4.19
CA MET A 28 -6.45 -9.31 -4.01
C MET A 28 -7.56 -8.27 -3.91
N GLU A 29 -7.90 -7.91 -2.68
CA GLU A 29 -8.72 -6.75 -2.36
C GLU A 29 -7.88 -5.48 -2.52
N LEU A 30 -8.10 -4.71 -3.59
CA LEU A 30 -7.34 -3.47 -3.82
C LEU A 30 -7.75 -2.35 -2.88
N SER A 31 -9.00 -2.38 -2.39
CA SER A 31 -9.51 -1.47 -1.37
C SER A 31 -8.61 -1.37 -0.13
N ARG A 32 -7.84 -2.42 0.18
CA ARG A 32 -6.86 -2.44 1.29
C ARG A 32 -5.71 -1.44 1.14
N PHE A 33 -5.51 -0.86 -0.04
CA PHE A 33 -4.49 0.16 -0.27
C PHE A 33 -5.04 1.58 -0.23
N PHE A 34 -6.36 1.76 -0.09
CA PHE A 34 -6.98 3.06 -0.22
C PHE A 34 -7.80 3.41 1.02
N GLY A 35 -7.73 4.67 1.44
CA GLY A 35 -8.62 5.24 2.45
C GLY A 35 -8.51 4.64 3.85
N ARG A 36 -7.53 3.76 4.09
CA ARG A 36 -7.26 3.20 5.40
C ARG A 36 -6.80 4.29 6.33
N ARG A 37 -7.39 4.32 7.52
CA ARG A 37 -7.00 5.24 8.58
C ARG A 37 -6.73 4.47 9.85
N PHE A 38 -5.54 4.67 10.37
CA PHE A 38 -5.04 4.13 11.61
C PHE A 38 -4.99 5.24 12.65
N LYS A 39 -5.23 4.84 13.89
CA LYS A 39 -5.12 5.69 15.07
C LYS A 39 -4.25 5.00 16.10
N LEU A 40 -3.29 5.74 16.66
CA LEU A 40 -2.49 5.22 17.75
C LEU A 40 -3.21 5.40 19.08
N LEU A 41 -3.24 4.34 19.88
CA LEU A 41 -3.88 4.33 21.18
C LEU A 41 -3.04 5.10 22.23
N PRO A 42 -3.68 5.83 23.16
CA PRO A 42 -2.98 6.50 24.25
C PRO A 42 -2.35 5.46 25.20
N THR A 43 -1.33 5.87 25.95
CA THR A 43 -0.71 5.00 26.97
C THR A 43 -1.70 4.51 28.03
N SER A 44 -2.80 5.25 28.27
CA SER A 44 -3.88 4.83 29.17
C SER A 44 -4.65 3.60 28.68
N SER A 45 -4.56 3.28 27.40
CA SER A 45 -5.22 2.12 26.77
C SER A 45 -4.28 0.92 26.65
N PHE A 46 -3.04 1.02 27.13
CA PHE A 46 -2.08 -0.07 27.02
C PHE A 46 -2.42 -1.20 27.99
N PRO A 47 -2.15 -2.47 27.62
CA PRO A 47 -2.15 -3.58 28.56
C PRO A 47 -1.16 -3.33 29.69
N ASP A 48 -1.48 -3.80 30.90
CA ASP A 48 -0.66 -3.59 32.09
C ASP A 48 0.82 -3.97 31.89
N LYS A 49 1.08 -5.06 31.15
CA LYS A 49 2.45 -5.51 30.82
C LYS A 49 3.22 -4.46 30.01
N LEU A 50 2.66 -4.01 28.89
CA LEU A 50 3.28 -3.01 28.02
C LEU A 50 3.40 -1.66 28.72
N SER A 51 2.38 -1.31 29.51
CA SER A 51 2.40 -0.13 30.37
C SER A 51 3.59 -0.22 31.34
N SER A 52 3.79 -1.33 32.05
CA SER A 52 4.90 -1.48 33.00
C SER A 52 6.28 -1.36 32.35
N GLU A 53 6.47 -1.90 31.14
CA GLU A 53 7.73 -1.83 30.40
C GLU A 53 8.06 -0.38 30.02
N ILE A 54 7.09 0.34 29.45
CA ILE A 54 7.24 1.74 29.04
C ILE A 54 7.37 2.68 30.26
N HIS A 55 6.74 2.36 31.40
CA HIS A 55 6.86 3.12 32.64
C HIS A 55 8.21 2.87 33.34
N SER A 56 8.79 1.66 33.24
CA SER A 56 10.09 1.33 33.84
C SER A 56 11.26 2.12 33.23
N GLN A 57 11.07 2.68 32.04
CA GLN A 57 12.04 3.56 31.35
C GLN A 57 12.00 5.02 31.85
N GLY A 58 11.21 5.32 32.90
CA GLY A 58 11.21 6.64 33.53
C GLY A 58 12.53 6.90 34.29
N GLN A 59 13.41 7.82 33.91
CA GLN A 59 13.46 8.78 32.82
C GLN A 59 14.92 9.04 32.52
N SER A 60 15.31 9.01 31.26
CA SER A 60 16.56 9.66 30.85
C SER A 60 16.52 11.13 31.31
N THR A 61 17.50 11.53 32.14
CA THR A 61 17.65 12.91 32.62
C THR A 61 17.78 13.90 31.48
N LEU A 62 18.34 13.45 30.35
CA LEU A 62 18.44 14.23 29.12
C LEU A 62 17.08 14.47 28.49
N VAL A 63 16.24 13.43 28.37
CA VAL A 63 14.89 13.54 27.78
C VAL A 63 14.00 14.49 28.59
N ARG A 64 14.09 14.45 29.92
CA ARG A 64 13.36 15.38 30.81
C ARG A 64 13.74 16.85 30.64
N ARG A 65 14.93 17.13 30.11
CA ARG A 65 15.43 18.50 29.92
C ARG A 65 15.12 19.04 28.52
N LEU A 66 14.64 18.20 27.60
CA LEU A 66 14.25 18.64 26.27
C LEU A 66 12.85 19.28 26.32
N PRO A 67 12.68 20.50 25.78
CA PRO A 67 11.37 21.06 25.49
C PRO A 67 10.57 20.13 24.57
N SER A 68 9.25 20.12 24.73
CA SER A 68 8.35 19.25 23.95
C SER A 68 8.45 19.52 22.44
N GLU A 69 8.72 20.76 22.05
CA GLU A 69 8.90 21.18 20.66
C GLU A 69 10.11 20.50 20.02
N LEU A 70 11.21 20.33 20.76
CA LEU A 70 12.39 19.62 20.25
C LEU A 70 12.12 18.13 20.12
N ILE A 71 11.34 17.54 21.03
CA ILE A 71 10.94 16.13 20.92
C ILE A 71 10.11 15.94 19.65
N VAL A 72 9.11 16.79 19.39
CA VAL A 72 8.31 16.73 18.16
C VAL A 72 9.19 16.90 16.93
N ALA A 73 10.12 17.86 16.92
CA ALA A 73 11.05 18.05 15.80
C ALA A 73 11.93 16.81 15.52
N ILE A 74 12.35 16.07 16.57
CA ILE A 74 13.06 14.80 16.41
C ILE A 74 12.18 13.76 15.70
N PHE A 75 10.90 13.64 16.10
CA PHE A 75 9.96 12.74 15.41
C PHE A 75 9.74 13.14 13.94
N GLU A 76 9.66 14.43 13.65
CA GLU A 76 9.50 14.93 12.27
C GLU A 76 10.74 14.69 11.41
N SER A 77 11.92 14.57 12.02
CA SER A 77 13.16 14.24 11.33
C SER A 77 13.36 12.73 11.05
N CYS A 78 12.48 11.87 11.56
CA CYS A 78 12.56 10.43 11.30
C CYS A 78 12.14 10.12 9.86
N ASP A 79 13.01 9.41 9.12
CA ASP A 79 12.83 9.06 7.70
C ASP A 79 11.65 8.11 7.42
N GLY A 80 11.02 7.55 8.47
CA GLY A 80 9.88 6.66 8.31
C GLY A 80 9.14 6.35 9.61
N CYS A 81 7.90 5.88 9.47
CA CYS A 81 7.02 5.65 10.62
C CYS A 81 7.57 4.57 11.56
N ARG A 82 8.33 3.59 11.06
CA ARG A 82 8.94 2.53 11.87
C ARG A 82 9.97 3.11 12.84
N THR A 83 10.88 3.95 12.35
CA THR A 83 11.90 4.61 13.16
C THR A 83 11.25 5.52 14.20
N ALA A 84 10.28 6.33 13.77
CA ALA A 84 9.52 7.19 14.67
C ALA A 84 8.81 6.37 15.75
N ALA A 85 8.16 5.26 15.40
CA ALA A 85 7.47 4.44 16.37
C ALA A 85 8.40 3.72 17.36
N CYS A 86 9.53 3.19 16.88
CA CYS A 86 10.55 2.62 17.75
C CYS A 86 11.03 3.67 18.76
N LEU A 87 11.24 4.91 18.33
CA LEU A 87 11.57 6.02 19.22
C LEU A 87 10.43 6.31 20.22
N ALA A 88 9.18 6.36 19.75
CA ALA A 88 8.00 6.59 20.59
C ALA A 88 7.89 5.55 21.72
N LEU A 89 8.24 4.29 21.43
CA LEU A 89 8.16 3.19 22.38
C LEU A 89 9.25 3.18 23.46
N THR A 90 10.24 4.07 23.38
CA THR A 90 11.34 4.12 24.36
C THR A 90 11.00 4.79 25.68
N CYS A 91 9.91 5.56 25.76
CA CYS A 91 9.35 6.05 27.03
C CYS A 91 7.96 6.67 26.83
N LYS A 92 7.20 6.78 27.91
CA LYS A 92 5.86 7.37 27.91
C LYS A 92 5.80 8.79 27.33
N LEU A 93 6.76 9.65 27.67
CA LEU A 93 6.78 11.04 27.18
C LEU A 93 6.92 11.08 25.65
N PHE A 94 7.78 10.22 25.10
CA PHE A 94 7.97 10.10 23.66
C PHE A 94 6.76 9.50 22.97
N TRP A 95 6.10 8.52 23.58
CA TRP A 95 4.83 8.03 23.05
C TRP A 95 3.77 9.13 23.00
N ASP A 96 3.53 9.82 24.12
CA ASP A 96 2.47 10.82 24.22
C ASP A 96 2.69 12.01 23.26
N LEU A 97 3.93 12.44 23.05
CA LEU A 97 4.28 13.54 22.13
C LEU A 97 4.42 13.07 20.67
N GLY A 98 5.00 11.89 20.45
CA GLY A 98 5.35 11.39 19.11
C GLY A 98 4.23 10.65 18.40
N ARG A 99 3.22 10.13 19.12
CA ARG A 99 2.18 9.28 18.52
C ARG A 99 1.47 9.92 17.33
N LEU A 100 1.22 11.24 17.37
CA LEU A 100 0.49 11.92 16.29
C LEU A 100 1.34 12.00 15.03
N THR A 101 2.66 12.19 15.18
CA THR A 101 3.60 12.15 14.07
C THR A 101 3.68 10.75 13.49
N VAL A 102 3.77 9.71 14.34
CA VAL A 102 3.76 8.30 13.92
C VAL A 102 2.46 7.95 13.21
N GLU A 103 1.31 8.40 13.74
CA GLU A 103 -0.02 8.19 13.15
C GLU A 103 -0.12 8.83 11.77
N ARG A 104 0.33 10.08 11.63
CA ARG A 104 0.37 10.79 10.34
C ARG A 104 1.25 10.02 9.35
N GLN A 105 2.48 9.71 9.71
CA GLN A 105 3.43 8.99 8.85
C GLN A 105 2.91 7.59 8.46
N LEU A 106 2.27 6.89 9.39
CA LEU A 106 1.64 5.60 9.14
C LEU A 106 0.53 5.74 8.09
N ASN A 107 -0.40 6.65 8.31
CA ASN A 107 -1.50 6.90 7.39
C ASN A 107 -1.01 7.33 6.00
N ASP A 108 -0.03 8.23 5.95
CA ASP A 108 0.58 8.68 4.70
C ASP A 108 1.29 7.53 3.98
N ALA A 109 1.92 6.60 4.70
CA ALA A 109 2.57 5.44 4.09
C ALA A 109 1.57 4.37 3.59
N THR A 110 0.37 4.29 4.17
CA THR A 110 -0.60 3.21 3.86
C THR A 110 -1.73 3.62 2.92
N ASP A 111 -2.03 4.92 2.80
CA ASP A 111 -3.15 5.40 1.98
C ASP A 111 -2.68 5.78 0.58
N TRP A 112 -2.91 4.93 -0.42
CA TRP A 112 -2.49 5.15 -1.80
C TRP A 112 -3.47 6.00 -2.62
N THR A 113 -4.40 6.67 -1.95
CA THR A 113 -5.40 7.49 -2.63
C THR A 113 -4.73 8.64 -3.38
N GLY A 114 -4.92 8.67 -4.69
CA GLY A 114 -4.35 9.70 -5.57
C GLY A 114 -2.94 9.40 -6.09
N ASP A 115 -2.33 8.28 -5.70
CA ASP A 115 -0.97 7.93 -6.11
C ASP A 115 -0.90 7.32 -7.54
N ARG A 116 0.31 7.34 -8.11
CA ARG A 116 0.62 6.69 -9.39
C ARG A 116 0.83 5.20 -9.16
N LEU A 117 -0.16 4.40 -9.53
CA LEU A 117 -0.11 2.95 -9.38
C LEU A 117 0.19 2.24 -10.69
N ALA A 118 0.96 1.16 -10.62
CA ALA A 118 1.24 0.28 -11.77
C ALA A 118 1.17 -1.20 -11.34
N CYS A 119 0.42 -2.02 -12.07
CA CYS A 119 0.42 -3.47 -11.91
C CYS A 119 1.25 -4.07 -13.06
N ILE A 120 2.42 -4.63 -12.75
CA ILE A 120 3.41 -5.02 -13.75
C ILE A 120 3.81 -6.48 -13.51
N GLY A 121 3.83 -7.26 -14.59
CA GLY A 121 4.33 -8.63 -14.56
C GLY A 121 5.81 -8.74 -14.94
N ASP A 122 6.48 -9.81 -14.55
CA ASP A 122 7.93 -10.02 -14.78
C ASP A 122 8.34 -10.15 -16.26
N TYR A 123 7.39 -10.41 -17.15
CA TYR A 123 7.57 -10.37 -18.61
C TYR A 123 6.97 -9.13 -19.30
N ALA A 124 6.46 -8.13 -18.56
CA ALA A 124 5.66 -7.06 -19.15
C ALA A 124 6.46 -6.07 -20.02
N ALA A 125 7.74 -5.86 -19.71
CA ALA A 125 8.62 -4.98 -20.47
C ALA A 125 10.07 -5.48 -20.43
N LYS A 126 10.72 -5.54 -21.59
CA LYS A 126 12.16 -5.81 -21.73
C LYS A 126 12.98 -4.53 -21.71
N THR A 127 12.41 -3.44 -22.19
CA THR A 127 13.03 -2.11 -22.27
C THR A 127 12.14 -1.05 -21.63
N VAL A 128 12.71 0.06 -21.19
CA VAL A 128 11.96 1.15 -20.54
C VAL A 128 10.95 1.79 -21.50
N ASP A 129 11.21 1.71 -22.81
CA ASP A 129 10.34 2.27 -23.84
C ASP A 129 9.09 1.43 -24.12
N GLU A 130 9.05 0.18 -23.64
CA GLU A 130 7.86 -0.66 -23.65
C GLU A 130 6.89 -0.31 -22.50
N LEU A 131 7.33 0.47 -21.51
CA LEU A 131 6.45 0.96 -20.45
C LEU A 131 5.51 2.06 -20.96
N PRO A 132 4.30 2.19 -20.40
CA PRO A 132 3.38 3.26 -20.77
C PRO A 132 4.01 4.66 -20.66
N LYS A 133 3.82 5.50 -21.68
CA LYS A 133 4.34 6.87 -21.68
C LYS A 133 3.76 7.66 -20.51
N GLY A 134 4.61 8.38 -19.79
CA GLY A 134 4.22 9.24 -18.67
C GLY A 134 4.00 8.51 -17.33
N ILE A 135 4.19 7.18 -17.28
CA ILE A 135 4.12 6.44 -16.00
C ILE A 135 5.32 6.76 -15.10
N LEU A 136 6.50 6.90 -15.72
CA LEU A 136 7.75 7.28 -15.07
C LEU A 136 8.07 8.75 -15.35
N ASP A 137 8.63 9.43 -14.34
CA ASP A 137 9.33 10.69 -14.54
C ASP A 137 10.77 10.47 -15.05
N ASP A 138 11.44 11.57 -15.42
CA ASP A 138 12.79 11.52 -16.00
C ASP A 138 13.83 10.94 -15.02
N SER A 139 13.65 11.15 -13.72
CA SER A 139 14.56 10.64 -12.68
C SER A 139 14.38 9.14 -12.48
N GLU A 140 13.13 8.66 -12.47
CA GLU A 140 12.77 7.25 -12.38
C GLU A 140 13.25 6.49 -13.60
N ARG A 141 13.08 7.06 -14.80
CA ARG A 141 13.61 6.53 -16.05
C ARG A 141 15.14 6.41 -16.02
N ALA A 142 15.83 7.49 -15.65
CA ALA A 142 17.29 7.49 -15.58
C ALA A 142 17.81 6.45 -14.57
N PHE A 143 17.13 6.28 -13.44
CA PHE A 143 17.45 5.23 -12.46
C PHE A 143 17.34 3.84 -13.09
N ILE A 144 16.21 3.52 -13.73
CA ILE A 144 15.98 2.19 -14.32
C ILE A 144 17.00 1.90 -15.43
N GLU A 145 17.26 2.87 -16.32
CA GLU A 145 18.27 2.71 -17.37
C GLU A 145 19.67 2.48 -16.79
N GLY A 146 20.05 3.24 -15.76
CA GLY A 146 21.33 3.07 -15.05
C GLY A 146 21.43 1.70 -14.39
N TYR A 147 20.35 1.27 -13.75
CA TYR A 147 20.25 -0.04 -13.11
C TYR A 147 20.42 -1.18 -14.12
N MET A 148 19.73 -1.11 -15.25
CA MET A 148 19.80 -2.13 -16.30
C MET A 148 21.20 -2.24 -16.93
N ARG A 149 21.93 -1.11 -17.07
CA ARG A 149 23.33 -1.12 -17.53
C ARG A 149 24.27 -1.83 -16.56
N GLN A 150 24.00 -1.74 -15.26
CA GLN A 150 24.82 -2.37 -14.22
C GLN A 150 24.43 -3.84 -13.98
N ASN A 151 23.17 -4.20 -14.24
CA ASN A 151 22.59 -5.50 -13.92
C ASN A 151 21.96 -6.13 -15.17
N GLU A 152 22.77 -6.51 -16.16
CA GLU A 152 22.29 -7.07 -17.45
C GLU A 152 21.31 -8.24 -17.32
N LYS A 153 21.33 -8.96 -16.19
CA LYS A 153 20.44 -10.09 -15.91
C LYS A 153 19.09 -9.69 -15.30
N ARG A 154 18.97 -8.50 -14.73
CA ARG A 154 17.74 -8.01 -14.11
C ARG A 154 17.09 -7.00 -15.06
N GLY A 155 16.05 -7.46 -15.77
CA GLY A 155 15.28 -6.60 -16.68
C GLY A 155 14.51 -5.49 -15.95
N VAL A 156 13.66 -4.79 -16.71
CA VAL A 156 12.85 -3.66 -16.23
C VAL A 156 12.07 -3.99 -14.95
N PHE A 157 11.54 -5.20 -14.84
CA PHE A 157 10.82 -5.66 -13.65
C PHE A 157 11.68 -5.62 -12.37
N GLY A 158 12.92 -6.10 -12.44
CA GLY A 158 13.84 -6.06 -11.29
C GLY A 158 14.23 -4.63 -10.93
N ALA A 159 14.43 -3.78 -11.94
CA ALA A 159 14.73 -2.36 -11.73
C ALA A 159 13.57 -1.60 -11.08
N LEU A 160 12.32 -1.92 -11.47
CA LEU A 160 11.11 -1.32 -10.88
C LEU A 160 10.90 -1.76 -9.42
N ILE A 161 11.16 -3.02 -9.11
CA ILE A 161 11.15 -3.50 -7.72
C ILE A 161 12.22 -2.77 -6.91
N ASP A 162 13.42 -2.60 -7.44
CA ASP A 162 14.50 -1.91 -6.71
C ASP A 162 14.25 -0.39 -6.59
N LEU A 163 13.60 0.22 -7.59
CA LEU A 163 13.11 1.60 -7.51
C LEU A 163 12.07 1.74 -6.39
N CYS A 164 11.22 0.72 -6.25
CA CYS A 164 10.16 0.65 -5.25
C CYS A 164 10.55 -0.29 -4.08
N SER A 165 11.83 -0.27 -3.70
CA SER A 165 12.42 -1.15 -2.69
C SER A 165 12.13 -0.71 -1.25
N LEU A 166 11.52 0.47 -1.06
CA LEU A 166 10.72 0.67 0.12
C LEU A 166 9.59 -0.32 -0.01
N GLU A 167 9.71 -1.48 0.62
CA GLU A 167 8.53 -2.30 0.83
C GLU A 167 7.47 -1.34 1.39
N VAL A 168 6.28 -1.37 0.80
CA VAL A 168 5.10 -0.82 1.46
C VAL A 168 5.25 -1.32 2.88
N LEU A 169 5.11 -0.47 3.89
CA LEU A 169 4.82 -0.98 5.23
C LEU A 169 3.66 -1.91 5.03
N ASN A 170 3.97 -3.20 4.91
CA ASN A 170 3.05 -4.14 4.42
C ASN A 170 2.17 -4.32 5.63
N PRO A 171 0.96 -3.77 5.69
CA PRO A 171 0.27 -3.76 6.96
C PRO A 171 -0.19 -5.18 7.33
N VAL A 172 0.13 -6.17 6.49
CA VAL A 172 -0.05 -7.60 6.71
C VAL A 172 1.24 -8.28 7.23
N PHE A 173 2.43 -7.78 6.90
CA PHE A 173 3.73 -8.36 7.32
C PHE A 173 4.58 -7.43 8.22
N ASP A 174 4.59 -6.12 7.97
CA ASP A 174 5.32 -5.10 8.74
C ASP A 174 4.47 -4.40 9.80
N LEU A 175 3.15 -4.48 9.67
CA LEU A 175 2.22 -4.23 10.76
C LEU A 175 1.30 -5.46 10.90
N PRO A 176 0.85 -5.81 12.10
CA PRO A 176 0.50 -7.19 12.41
C PRO A 176 -1.01 -7.42 12.36
N TRP A 177 -1.68 -6.95 11.31
CA TRP A 177 -3.12 -7.18 11.13
C TRP A 177 -3.39 -7.88 9.81
N ILE A 178 -3.52 -9.22 9.88
CA ILE A 178 -4.67 -10.01 9.38
C ILE A 178 -4.53 -11.46 9.88
N ARG A 179 -5.71 -12.04 10.16
CA ARG A 179 -6.01 -13.36 10.74
C ARG A 179 -5.06 -14.50 10.33
N HIS A 180 -4.12 -14.82 11.20
CA HIS A 180 -3.77 -16.13 11.80
C HIS A 180 -4.05 -17.49 11.10
N LYS A 181 -4.44 -17.57 9.83
CA LYS A 181 -4.71 -18.86 9.16
C LYS A 181 -3.71 -19.25 8.07
N ASP A 182 -3.03 -18.31 7.42
CA ASP A 182 -2.32 -18.64 6.18
C ASP A 182 -0.78 -18.48 6.21
N ILE A 183 -0.18 -18.11 7.35
CA ILE A 183 1.28 -18.05 7.50
C ILE A 183 1.73 -19.12 8.49
N TYR A 184 2.04 -20.31 7.98
CA TYR A 184 2.60 -21.46 8.70
C TYR A 184 4.15 -21.48 8.69
N TYR A 185 4.79 -20.33 8.47
CA TYR A 185 6.24 -20.25 8.58
C TYR A 185 6.62 -19.86 10.00
N GLU A 186 7.60 -20.58 10.57
CA GLU A 186 8.19 -20.34 11.88
C GLU A 186 8.83 -18.93 11.88
N VAL A 187 8.06 -17.92 12.27
CA VAL A 187 8.59 -16.58 12.51
C VAL A 187 9.45 -16.64 13.78
N PRO A 188 10.71 -16.17 13.74
CA PRO A 188 11.55 -16.04 14.93
C PRO A 188 10.82 -15.33 16.10
N ASP A 189 11.03 -15.80 17.33
CA ASP A 189 10.29 -15.34 18.53
C ASP A 189 10.44 -13.83 18.82
N ASP A 190 11.55 -13.21 18.39
CA ASP A 190 11.83 -11.79 18.52
C ASP A 190 10.91 -10.92 17.64
N LEU A 191 10.71 -11.32 16.39
CA LEU A 191 9.74 -10.68 15.47
C LEU A 191 8.31 -10.83 15.98
N ARG A 192 7.99 -12.01 16.53
CA ARG A 192 6.67 -12.32 17.09
C ARG A 192 6.29 -11.37 18.23
N THR A 193 7.25 -11.00 19.09
CA THR A 193 7.03 -10.05 20.19
C THR A 193 6.76 -8.64 19.68
N SER A 194 7.53 -8.18 18.69
CA SER A 194 7.31 -6.86 18.07
C SER A 194 5.95 -6.75 17.38
N MET A 195 5.47 -7.85 16.79
CA MET A 195 4.14 -7.93 16.19
C MET A 195 3.03 -7.78 17.24
N TYR A 196 3.12 -8.45 18.38
CA TYR A 196 2.10 -8.32 19.41
C TYR A 196 2.02 -6.91 20.00
N THR A 197 3.14 -6.20 20.12
CA THR A 197 3.14 -4.83 20.64
C THR A 197 2.33 -3.89 19.75
N TRP A 198 2.55 -3.92 18.44
CA TRP A 198 1.82 -3.05 17.50
C TRP A 198 0.31 -3.32 17.46
N LEU A 199 -0.09 -4.59 17.54
CA LEU A 199 -1.48 -5.03 17.57
C LEU A 199 -2.31 -4.37 18.67
N VAL A 200 -1.67 -3.99 19.78
CA VAL A 200 -2.37 -3.35 20.90
C VAL A 200 -2.19 -1.84 20.94
N LEU A 201 -1.39 -1.30 20.02
CA LEU A 201 -1.06 0.14 19.99
C LEU A 201 -1.77 0.90 18.89
N VAL A 202 -2.28 0.20 17.88
CA VAL A 202 -2.89 0.82 16.71
C VAL A 202 -4.27 0.24 16.49
N GLU A 203 -5.22 1.13 16.28
CA GLU A 203 -6.60 0.84 15.93
C GLU A 203 -6.83 1.27 14.48
N GLU A 204 -7.38 0.39 13.66
CA GLU A 204 -7.88 0.76 12.34
C GLU A 204 -9.27 1.39 12.49
N VAL A 205 -9.35 2.70 12.29
CA VAL A 205 -10.57 3.49 12.53
C VAL A 205 -11.51 3.47 11.33
N VAL A 206 -10.95 3.40 10.13
CA VAL A 206 -11.72 3.29 8.89
C VAL A 206 -11.32 1.99 8.22
N ALA A 207 -12.19 0.99 8.35
CA ALA A 207 -12.06 -0.26 7.62
C ALA A 207 -12.15 0.01 6.10
N PRO A 208 -11.38 -0.68 5.25
CA PRO A 208 -11.26 -0.43 3.81
C PRO A 208 -12.50 -0.82 3.00
N ARG A 209 -13.69 -0.78 3.60
CA ARG A 209 -14.95 -0.91 2.88
C ARG A 209 -15.30 0.42 2.23
N MET A 210 -14.45 0.86 1.32
CA MET A 210 -14.83 1.93 0.41
C MET A 210 -15.81 1.37 -0.58
N SER A 211 -17.06 1.82 -0.44
CA SER A 211 -18.05 1.69 -1.49
C SER A 211 -17.44 2.25 -2.78
N PRO A 212 -17.63 1.58 -3.93
CA PRO A 212 -17.32 2.19 -5.22
C PRO A 212 -18.06 3.52 -5.43
N GLU A 213 -19.10 3.79 -4.65
CA GLU A 213 -19.81 5.06 -4.67
C GLU A 213 -18.88 6.26 -4.38
N GLY A 214 -18.81 7.20 -5.31
CA GLY A 214 -17.93 8.37 -5.23
C GLY A 214 -16.47 8.11 -5.64
N MET A 215 -16.07 6.87 -5.88
CA MET A 215 -14.72 6.56 -6.37
C MET A 215 -14.56 6.90 -7.86
N VAL A 216 -13.35 7.31 -8.23
CA VAL A 216 -12.95 7.53 -9.63
C VAL A 216 -11.61 6.87 -9.87
N LEU A 217 -11.60 5.87 -10.74
CA LEU A 217 -10.36 5.27 -11.23
C LEU A 217 -9.96 5.93 -12.53
N ARG A 218 -8.67 6.23 -12.66
CA ARG A 218 -8.14 6.93 -13.82
C ARG A 218 -7.08 6.07 -14.49
N ASN A 219 -7.23 5.88 -15.79
CA ASN A 219 -6.15 5.37 -16.62
C ASN A 219 -5.25 6.55 -16.99
N LEU A 220 -4.07 6.60 -16.36
CA LEU A 220 -3.12 7.70 -16.58
C LEU A 220 -2.57 7.74 -18.02
N THR A 221 -2.58 6.59 -18.72
CA THR A 221 -2.05 6.46 -20.07
C THR A 221 -3.06 6.90 -21.12
N THR A 222 -4.29 6.40 -21.04
CA THR A 222 -5.33 6.68 -22.05
C THR A 222 -6.13 7.95 -21.77
N ARG A 223 -5.90 8.57 -20.62
CA ARG A 223 -6.65 9.74 -20.13
C ARG A 223 -8.14 9.48 -19.91
N GLN A 224 -8.48 8.22 -19.66
CA GLN A 224 -9.85 7.78 -19.39
C GLN A 224 -10.08 7.61 -17.90
N TYR A 225 -11.35 7.63 -17.48
CA TYR A 225 -11.71 7.32 -16.10
C TYR A 225 -12.99 6.49 -16.03
N VAL A 226 -13.13 5.74 -14.95
CA VAL A 226 -14.37 5.04 -14.58
C VAL A 226 -14.84 5.56 -13.24
N ARG A 227 -16.08 6.04 -13.19
CA ARG A 227 -16.75 6.39 -11.92
C ARG A 227 -17.37 5.14 -11.33
N GLY A 228 -17.17 4.90 -10.04
CA GLY A 228 -17.72 3.71 -9.40
C GLY A 228 -19.26 3.71 -9.37
N ASN A 229 -19.93 4.87 -9.36
CA ASN A 229 -21.39 4.93 -9.53
C ASN A 229 -21.84 4.36 -10.89
N ALA A 230 -21.09 4.63 -11.97
CA ALA A 230 -21.40 4.11 -13.30
C ALA A 230 -21.18 2.60 -13.38
N PHE A 231 -20.12 2.11 -12.70
CA PHE A 231 -19.88 0.68 -12.55
C PHE A 231 -21.00 -0.01 -11.78
N ILE A 232 -21.37 0.51 -10.60
CA ILE A 232 -22.48 -0.02 -9.79
C ILE A 232 -23.76 -0.10 -10.63
N ALA A 233 -24.11 0.97 -11.35
CA ALA A 233 -25.29 1.01 -12.21
C ALA A 233 -25.25 -0.07 -13.30
N LYS A 234 -24.10 -0.29 -13.93
CA LYS A 234 -23.91 -1.35 -14.94
C LYS A 234 -24.06 -2.76 -14.34
N CYS A 235 -23.64 -2.94 -13.10
CA CYS A 235 -23.77 -4.20 -12.38
C CYS A 235 -25.22 -4.50 -11.92
N GLN A 236 -26.13 -3.53 -11.87
CA GLN A 236 -27.50 -3.73 -11.36
C GLN A 236 -28.38 -4.64 -12.23
N GLY A 237 -27.96 -4.98 -13.45
CA GLY A 237 -28.72 -5.83 -14.39
C GLY A 237 -28.08 -7.17 -14.79
N ALA A 238 -26.95 -7.55 -14.19
CA ALA A 238 -26.31 -8.82 -14.56
C ALA A 238 -27.00 -10.03 -13.90
N GLU A 239 -27.09 -11.14 -14.64
CA GLU A 239 -27.73 -12.39 -14.18
C GLU A 239 -27.00 -13.05 -13.00
N ARG A 240 -25.70 -12.80 -12.84
CA ARG A 240 -24.97 -13.23 -11.64
C ARG A 240 -25.23 -12.24 -10.50
N PRO A 241 -25.36 -12.70 -9.24
CA PRO A 241 -25.50 -11.81 -8.11
C PRO A 241 -24.19 -11.04 -7.90
N LEU A 242 -24.06 -9.92 -8.62
CA LEU A 242 -23.02 -8.90 -8.45
C LEU A 242 -23.21 -8.14 -7.13
N SER A 243 -24.06 -8.63 -6.21
CA SER A 243 -24.16 -8.11 -4.84
C SER A 243 -22.82 -8.20 -4.10
N LEU A 244 -21.98 -9.19 -4.40
CA LEU A 244 -20.61 -9.28 -3.88
C LEU A 244 -19.70 -8.15 -4.40
N TRP A 245 -19.99 -7.59 -5.57
CA TRP A 245 -19.22 -6.52 -6.21
C TRP A 245 -19.59 -5.12 -5.68
N ARG A 246 -20.64 -5.03 -4.85
CA ARG A 246 -21.10 -3.77 -4.27
C ARG A 246 -20.28 -3.35 -3.05
N GLU A 247 -19.53 -4.27 -2.44
CA GLU A 247 -18.86 -4.00 -1.16
C GLU A 247 -17.39 -3.57 -1.33
N TRP A 248 -16.73 -3.94 -2.43
CA TRP A 248 -15.32 -3.61 -2.70
C TRP A 248 -14.95 -3.88 -4.17
N TRP A 249 -13.84 -3.26 -4.62
CA TRP A 249 -13.17 -3.59 -5.87
C TRP A 249 -12.01 -4.55 -5.64
N ASP A 250 -12.01 -5.68 -6.33
CA ASP A 250 -10.85 -6.54 -6.47
C ASP A 250 -10.03 -6.19 -7.72
N LEU A 251 -8.89 -6.89 -7.92
CA LEU A 251 -8.08 -6.71 -9.12
C LEU A 251 -8.83 -7.13 -10.39
N GLN A 252 -9.66 -8.16 -10.31
CA GLN A 252 -10.42 -8.65 -11.44
C GLN A 252 -11.35 -7.55 -11.99
N ASP A 253 -11.99 -6.81 -11.09
CA ASP A 253 -12.86 -5.68 -11.41
C ASP A 253 -12.10 -4.62 -12.21
N LEU A 254 -10.87 -4.29 -11.79
CA LEU A 254 -10.02 -3.33 -12.51
C LEU A 254 -9.63 -3.79 -13.91
N ILE A 255 -9.32 -5.08 -14.04
CA ILE A 255 -8.98 -5.69 -15.33
C ILE A 255 -10.20 -5.66 -16.26
N ILE A 256 -11.37 -6.03 -15.75
CA ILE A 256 -12.64 -6.03 -16.50
C ILE A 256 -13.06 -4.62 -16.90
N LEU A 257 -12.77 -3.62 -16.06
CA LEU A 257 -13.01 -2.21 -16.34
C LEU A 257 -12.07 -1.64 -17.42
N GLY A 258 -11.06 -2.39 -17.88
CA GLY A 258 -10.17 -1.96 -18.97
C GLY A 258 -9.25 -0.79 -18.58
N ILE A 259 -9.05 -0.57 -17.28
CA ILE A 259 -8.16 0.48 -16.75
C ILE A 259 -6.70 0.01 -16.78
N CYS A 260 -6.48 -1.28 -17.04
CA CYS A 260 -5.17 -1.86 -17.23
C CYS A 260 -4.63 -1.59 -18.65
N TYR A 261 -3.33 -1.28 -18.73
CA TYR A 261 -2.59 -1.25 -19.99
C TYR A 261 -2.15 -2.66 -20.37
N SER A 262 -2.34 -3.05 -21.63
CA SER A 262 -1.73 -4.23 -22.24
C SER A 262 -1.09 -3.83 -23.56
N TRP A 263 0.16 -4.23 -23.77
CA TRP A 263 0.85 -4.06 -25.05
C TRP A 263 0.15 -4.85 -26.18
N HIS A 264 -0.60 -5.91 -25.84
CA HIS A 264 -1.42 -6.68 -26.79
C HIS A 264 -2.92 -6.42 -26.53
N PRO A 265 -3.57 -5.50 -27.26
CA PRO A 265 -4.96 -5.09 -27.01
C PRO A 265 -5.99 -6.19 -27.29
N THR A 266 -5.63 -7.21 -28.06
CA THR A 266 -6.49 -8.34 -28.44
C THR A 266 -6.85 -9.27 -27.28
N MET A 267 -6.17 -9.17 -26.13
CA MET A 267 -6.39 -10.05 -24.97
C MET A 267 -7.37 -9.48 -23.93
N LEU A 268 -7.72 -8.19 -24.00
CA LEU A 268 -8.54 -7.52 -22.96
C LEU A 268 -9.92 -7.06 -23.44
N ARG A 269 -10.13 -6.91 -24.75
CA ARG A 269 -11.41 -6.44 -25.30
C ARG A 269 -12.11 -7.56 -26.05
N SER A 270 -13.15 -8.11 -25.43
CA SER A 270 -14.31 -8.58 -26.20
C SER A 270 -14.89 -7.35 -26.92
N GLU A 271 -15.06 -7.43 -28.24
CA GLU A 271 -15.58 -6.35 -29.10
C GLU A 271 -17.01 -5.90 -28.76
N CYS A 272 -17.66 -6.50 -27.75
CA CYS A 272 -18.93 -6.03 -27.24
C CYS A 272 -18.75 -4.68 -26.52
N GLU A 273 -19.11 -3.61 -27.24
CA GLU A 273 -19.41 -2.24 -26.79
C GLU A 273 -19.65 -2.14 -25.28
N THR A 274 -18.61 -1.77 -24.55
CA THR A 274 -18.77 -1.30 -23.19
C THR A 274 -18.79 0.21 -23.23
N SER A 275 -19.98 0.80 -23.40
CA SER A 275 -20.24 2.21 -23.08
C SER A 275 -20.19 2.40 -21.56
N LEU A 276 -19.01 2.21 -20.97
CA LEU A 276 -18.68 2.97 -19.78
C LEU A 276 -18.66 4.44 -20.24
N ILE A 277 -19.19 5.36 -19.43
CA ILE A 277 -19.18 6.79 -19.76
C ILE A 277 -17.72 7.23 -19.70
N ASP A 278 -17.02 7.00 -20.81
CA ASP A 278 -15.65 7.40 -21.04
C ASP A 278 -15.65 8.92 -21.24
N GLY A 279 -15.17 9.64 -20.24
CA GLY A 279 -14.80 11.04 -20.41
C GLY A 279 -13.34 11.14 -20.80
N LEU A 280 -13.04 11.92 -21.84
CA LEU A 280 -11.72 12.54 -21.98
C LEU A 280 -11.64 13.65 -20.94
N TRP A 281 -10.58 13.63 -20.12
CA TRP A 281 -10.27 14.76 -19.26
C TRP A 281 -9.65 15.93 -20.04
#